data_AF-A0A7J5YFJ5-F1
#
_entry.id   AF-A0A7J5YFJ5-F1
#
_cell.length_a   1.000
_cell.length_b   1.000
_cell.length_c   1.000
_cell.angle_alpha   90.00
_cell.angle_beta   90.00
_cell.angle_gamma   90.00
#
_symmetry.space_group_name_H-M   'P 1'
#
loop_
_entity.id
_entity.type
_entity.pdbx_description
1 polymer ?
#
loop_
_entity_poly.entity_id
_entity_poly.type
_entity_poly.pdbx_seq_one_letter_code
_entity_poly.pdbx_strand_id
1 'polypeptide(L)'
;MYRHGSDLLQEKAWEVPWLKLEKMANTITLNYCQCLMRTEEYYEAIEHTTDIINQHPGDMKAFFLRGKAHAEVWNEAEARQDFSRVLDLDPGMKKVVKRELAVLNMRMEEKNQEDKNKYRGMF
;
A
#
# COMPACT_ATOMS: atom_id res chain seq x y z
N MET A 1 -0.73 -11.98 -47.76
CA MET A 1 -0.57 -13.16 -46.89
C MET A 1 0.55 -12.89 -45.88
N TYR A 2 0.17 -12.77 -44.61
CA TYR A 2 0.92 -13.10 -43.39
C TYR A 2 2.41 -12.69 -43.27
N ARG A 3 2.71 -11.38 -43.14
CA ARG A 3 4.02 -10.93 -42.63
C ARG A 3 3.97 -9.98 -41.42
N HIS A 4 2.79 -9.67 -40.88
CA HIS A 4 2.66 -8.83 -39.68
C HIS A 4 2.34 -9.62 -38.41
N GLY A 5 2.17 -10.96 -38.51
CA GLY A 5 1.84 -11.80 -37.35
C GLY A 5 3.06 -12.37 -36.61
N SER A 6 4.22 -12.48 -37.27
CA SER A 6 5.44 -13.05 -36.69
C SER A 6 6.16 -12.09 -35.73
N ASP A 7 6.14 -10.80 -36.04
CA ASP A 7 6.93 -9.79 -35.33
C ASP A 7 6.28 -9.47 -33.97
N LEU A 8 4.94 -9.40 -33.93
CA LEU A 8 4.13 -9.29 -32.71
C LEU A 8 4.29 -10.47 -31.74
N LEU A 9 4.64 -11.67 -32.24
CA LEU A 9 4.89 -12.86 -31.42
C LEU A 9 6.31 -12.86 -30.84
N GLN A 10 7.28 -12.30 -31.56
CA GLN A 10 8.64 -12.13 -31.05
C GLN A 10 8.71 -11.01 -29.99
N GLU A 11 8.03 -9.88 -30.18
CA GLU A 11 8.02 -8.78 -29.20
C GLU A 11 7.50 -9.23 -27.81
N LYS A 12 6.45 -10.06 -27.78
CA LYS A 12 5.88 -10.61 -26.53
C LYS A 12 6.75 -11.67 -25.84
N ALA A 13 7.67 -12.31 -26.55
CA ALA A 13 8.51 -13.37 -25.98
C ALA A 13 9.58 -12.83 -25.01
N TRP A 14 10.04 -11.58 -25.23
CA TRP A 14 11.03 -10.90 -24.37
C TRP A 14 10.41 -10.26 -23.12
N GLU A 15 9.08 -10.07 -23.09
CA GLU A 15 8.35 -9.54 -21.94
C GLU A 15 8.34 -10.56 -20.78
N VAL A 16 8.30 -11.87 -21.08
CA VAL A 16 8.16 -12.91 -20.06
C VAL A 16 9.36 -12.94 -19.07
N PRO A 17 10.63 -12.88 -19.51
CA PRO A 17 11.76 -12.71 -18.61
C PRO A 17 11.75 -11.38 -17.84
N TRP A 18 11.38 -10.27 -18.50
CA TRP A 18 11.40 -8.94 -17.88
C TRP A 18 10.33 -8.80 -16.78
N LEU A 19 9.10 -9.27 -17.02
CA LEU A 19 8.02 -9.31 -16.03
C LEU A 19 8.40 -10.16 -14.80
N LYS A 20 9.20 -11.22 -15.00
CA LYS A 20 9.70 -12.03 -13.89
C LYS A 20 10.73 -11.26 -13.05
N LEU A 21 11.62 -10.51 -13.70
CA LEU A 21 12.60 -9.66 -13.02
C LEU A 21 11.92 -8.52 -12.26
N GLU A 22 10.94 -7.86 -12.88
CA GLU A 22 10.15 -6.79 -12.27
C GLU A 22 9.40 -7.29 -11.02
N LYS A 23 8.70 -8.43 -11.12
CA LYS A 23 8.07 -9.07 -9.96
C LYS A 23 9.06 -9.39 -8.84
N MET A 24 10.27 -9.81 -9.18
CA MET A 24 11.32 -10.07 -8.19
C MET A 24 11.81 -8.78 -7.54
N ALA A 25 12.02 -7.72 -8.33
CA ALA A 25 12.38 -6.40 -7.84
C ALA A 25 11.32 -5.87 -6.86
N ASN A 26 10.04 -5.92 -7.24
CA ASN A 26 8.93 -5.50 -6.37
C ASN A 26 8.89 -6.32 -5.08
N THR A 27 9.14 -7.63 -5.16
CA THR A 27 9.19 -8.48 -3.96
C THR A 27 10.31 -8.02 -3.01
N ILE A 28 11.48 -7.69 -3.54
CA ILE A 28 12.61 -7.17 -2.75
C ILE A 28 12.26 -5.80 -2.16
N THR A 29 11.68 -4.90 -2.95
CA THR A 29 11.26 -3.57 -2.50
C THR A 29 10.20 -3.66 -1.40
N LEU A 30 9.22 -4.58 -1.51
CA LEU A 30 8.22 -4.80 -0.45
C LEU A 30 8.85 -5.35 0.84
N ASN A 31 9.87 -6.21 0.74
CA ASN A 31 10.62 -6.67 1.90
C ASN A 31 11.42 -5.52 2.53
N TYR A 32 12.01 -4.64 1.71
CA TYR A 32 12.68 -3.44 2.18
C TYR A 32 11.69 -2.48 2.87
N CYS A 33 10.50 -2.26 2.30
CA CYS A 33 9.44 -1.48 2.93
C CYS A 33 9.03 -2.06 4.30
N GLN A 34 9.01 -3.38 4.47
CA GLN A 34 8.76 -3.99 5.78
C GLN A 34 9.87 -3.69 6.79
N CYS A 35 11.13 -3.57 6.34
CA CYS A 35 12.23 -3.11 7.19
C CYS A 35 12.04 -1.63 7.57
N LEU A 36 11.71 -0.77 6.61
CA LEU A 36 11.41 0.64 6.85
C LEU A 36 10.28 0.82 7.88
N MET A 37 9.21 0.03 7.77
CA MET A 37 8.13 0.02 8.76
C MET A 37 8.59 -0.35 10.18
N ARG A 38 9.64 -1.18 10.32
CA ARG A 38 10.21 -1.56 11.62
C ARG A 38 11.18 -0.52 12.17
N THR A 39 11.80 0.27 11.30
CA THR A 39 12.69 1.39 11.66
C THR A 39 11.94 2.72 11.73
N GLU A 40 10.61 2.70 11.60
CA GLU A 40 9.73 3.87 11.67
C GLU A 40 9.94 4.91 10.54
N GLU A 41 10.53 4.47 9.43
CA GLU A 41 10.78 5.28 8.23
C GLU A 41 9.56 5.26 7.30
N TYR A 42 8.44 5.82 7.76
CA TYR A 42 7.14 5.65 7.10
C TYR A 42 7.01 6.38 5.76
N TYR A 43 7.61 7.56 5.60
CA TYR A 43 7.49 8.34 4.37
C TYR A 43 8.20 7.66 3.19
N GLU A 44 9.38 7.09 3.41
CA GLU A 44 10.11 6.33 2.39
C GLU A 44 9.36 5.04 2.02
N ALA A 45 8.74 4.37 3.01
CA ALA A 45 7.86 3.24 2.74
C ALA A 45 6.64 3.63 1.89
N ILE A 46 6.06 4.82 2.11
CA ILE A 46 4.95 5.35 1.30
C ILE A 46 5.40 5.62 -0.14
N GLU A 47 6.58 6.20 -0.34
CA GLU A 47 7.12 6.50 -1.67
C GLU A 47 7.31 5.22 -2.49
N HIS A 48 8.06 4.24 -1.95
CA HIS A 48 8.31 2.98 -2.63
C HIS A 48 7.04 2.17 -2.92
N THR A 49 6.11 2.13 -1.97
CA THR A 49 4.83 1.43 -2.20
C THR A 49 3.96 2.16 -3.22
N THR A 50 4.03 3.48 -3.30
CA THR A 50 3.33 4.27 -4.32
C THR A 50 3.85 3.98 -5.72
N ASP A 51 5.17 3.87 -5.90
CA ASP A 51 5.76 3.50 -7.18
C ASP A 51 5.31 2.11 -7.64
N ILE A 52 5.32 1.13 -6.73
CA ILE A 52 4.82 -0.22 -7.04
C ILE A 52 3.35 -0.18 -7.43
N ILE A 53 2.52 0.58 -6.72
CA ILE A 53 1.08 0.69 -7.01
C ILE A 53 0.82 1.34 -8.37
N ASN A 54 1.59 2.38 -8.72
CA ASN A 54 1.47 3.06 -10.02
C ASN A 54 1.80 2.13 -11.19
N GLN A 55 2.77 1.23 -11.02
CA GLN A 55 3.17 0.25 -12.03
C GLN A 55 2.29 -1.01 -12.00
N HIS A 56 1.84 -1.41 -10.80
CA HIS A 56 1.09 -2.63 -10.54
C HIS A 56 -0.11 -2.38 -9.61
N PRO A 57 -1.22 -1.83 -10.13
CA PRO A 57 -2.41 -1.47 -9.33
C PRO A 57 -3.19 -2.70 -8.80
N GLY A 58 -2.68 -3.91 -9.04
CA GLY A 58 -3.16 -5.17 -8.49
C GLY A 58 -2.28 -5.77 -7.39
N ASP A 59 -1.18 -5.12 -6.99
CA ASP A 59 -0.34 -5.61 -5.89
C ASP A 59 -0.97 -5.26 -4.53
N MET A 60 -1.76 -6.19 -4.00
CA MET A 60 -2.43 -6.04 -2.71
C MET A 60 -1.45 -5.76 -1.56
N LYS A 61 -0.23 -6.32 -1.60
CA LYS A 61 0.75 -6.14 -0.51
C LYS A 61 1.27 -4.71 -0.46
N ALA A 62 1.45 -4.08 -1.63
CA ALA A 62 1.86 -2.68 -1.70
C ALA A 62 0.80 -1.77 -1.06
N PHE A 63 -0.49 -1.96 -1.40
CA PHE A 63 -1.59 -1.23 -0.75
C PHE A 63 -1.64 -1.47 0.77
N PHE A 64 -1.46 -2.72 1.21
CA PHE A 64 -1.50 -3.03 2.64
C PHE A 64 -0.36 -2.35 3.41
N LEU A 65 0.87 -2.37 2.88
CA LEU A 65 2.01 -1.71 3.52
C LEU A 65 1.86 -0.18 3.51
N ARG A 66 1.40 0.41 2.40
CA ARG A 66 1.17 1.85 2.31
C ARG A 66 0.07 2.33 3.26
N GLY A 67 -1.03 1.57 3.35
CA GLY A 67 -2.12 1.88 4.28
C GLY A 67 -1.68 1.82 5.75
N LYS A 68 -0.81 0.87 6.10
CA LYS A 68 -0.18 0.84 7.43
C LYS A 68 0.76 2.04 7.66
N ALA A 69 1.58 2.39 6.68
CA ALA A 69 2.48 3.54 6.80
C ALA A 69 1.70 4.85 6.97
N HIS A 70 0.63 5.06 6.19
CA HIS A 70 -0.28 6.19 6.35
C HIS A 70 -0.94 6.24 7.73
N ALA A 71 -1.31 5.09 8.30
CA ALA A 71 -1.87 5.02 9.64
C ALA A 71 -0.86 5.46 10.73
N GLU A 72 0.42 5.17 10.58
CA GLU A 72 1.47 5.61 11.52
C GLU A 72 1.77 7.12 11.44
N VAL A 73 1.57 7.74 10.27
CA VAL A 73 1.76 9.19 10.07
C VAL A 73 0.46 10.00 10.16
N TRP A 74 -0.62 9.43 10.71
CA TRP A 74 -1.92 10.08 10.92
C TRP A 74 -2.68 10.49 9.64
N ASN A 75 -2.34 9.91 8.51
CA ASN A 75 -3.05 10.09 7.24
C ASN A 75 -4.25 9.14 7.18
N GLU A 76 -5.31 9.48 7.93
CA GLU A 76 -6.46 8.61 8.14
C GLU A 76 -7.19 8.24 6.83
N ALA A 77 -7.43 9.23 5.98
CA ALA A 77 -8.21 9.06 4.76
C ALA A 77 -7.50 8.13 3.78
N GLU A 78 -6.20 8.34 3.59
CA GLU A 78 -5.33 7.56 2.73
C GLU A 78 -5.18 6.13 3.26
N ALA A 79 -4.99 5.96 4.57
CA ALA A 79 -4.93 4.63 5.19
C ALA A 79 -6.22 3.82 4.94
N ARG A 80 -7.39 4.45 5.12
CA ARG A 80 -8.69 3.82 4.87
C ARG A 80 -8.88 3.47 3.40
N GLN A 81 -8.47 4.35 2.49
CA GLN A 81 -8.56 4.11 1.04
C GLN A 81 -7.71 2.91 0.63
N ASP A 82 -6.47 2.85 1.10
CA ASP A 82 -5.57 1.73 0.82
C ASP A 82 -6.10 0.41 1.40
N PHE A 83 -6.62 0.43 2.62
CA PHE A 83 -7.27 -0.75 3.22
C PHE A 83 -8.54 -1.19 2.48
N SER A 84 -9.34 -0.26 1.95
CA SER A 84 -10.47 -0.60 1.08
C SER A 84 -9.97 -1.32 -0.15
N ARG A 85 -8.90 -0.81 -0.78
CA ARG A 85 -8.33 -1.43 -1.97
C ARG A 85 -7.75 -2.82 -1.72
N VAL A 86 -7.18 -3.05 -0.53
CA VAL A 86 -6.77 -4.40 -0.09
C VAL A 86 -7.94 -5.37 -0.08
N LEU A 87 -9.12 -4.95 0.40
CA LEU A 87 -10.31 -5.80 0.45
C LEU A 87 -10.94 -6.05 -0.92
N ASP A 88 -10.83 -5.09 -1.84
CA ASP A 88 -11.25 -5.27 -3.23
C ASP A 88 -10.39 -6.32 -3.95
N LEU A 89 -9.08 -6.34 -3.66
CA LEU A 89 -8.10 -7.27 -4.27
C LEU A 89 -8.08 -8.64 -3.59
N ASP A 90 -8.22 -8.69 -2.26
CA ASP A 90 -8.26 -9.92 -1.47
C ASP A 90 -9.27 -9.82 -0.31
N PRO A 91 -10.52 -10.28 -0.52
CA PRO A 91 -11.53 -10.33 0.54
C PRO A 91 -11.15 -11.20 1.74
N GLY A 92 -10.19 -12.12 1.60
CA GLY A 92 -9.66 -12.95 2.70
C GLY A 92 -8.97 -12.13 3.79
N MET A 93 -8.47 -10.94 3.45
CA MET A 93 -7.81 -10.03 4.38
C MET A 93 -8.78 -9.28 5.32
N LYS A 94 -10.11 -9.47 5.17
CA LYS A 94 -11.15 -8.78 5.96
C LYS A 94 -10.89 -8.77 7.46
N LYS A 95 -10.48 -9.89 8.04
CA LYS A 95 -10.21 -9.99 9.48
C LYS A 95 -9.00 -9.15 9.90
N VAL A 96 -7.96 -9.13 9.07
CA VAL A 96 -6.71 -8.37 9.32
C VAL A 96 -6.98 -6.89 9.18
N VAL A 97 -7.56 -6.47 8.05
CA VAL A 97 -7.90 -5.06 7.79
C VAL A 97 -8.86 -4.50 8.85
N LYS A 98 -9.85 -5.28 9.30
CA LYS A 98 -10.75 -4.85 10.39
C LYS A 98 -9.99 -4.55 11.69
N ARG A 99 -8.90 -5.28 11.98
CA ARG A 99 -8.07 -5.03 13.17
C ARG A 99 -7.28 -3.74 13.01
N GLU A 100 -6.62 -3.55 11.86
CA GLU A 100 -5.85 -2.33 11.56
C GLU A 100 -6.74 -1.07 11.64
N LEU A 101 -7.94 -1.12 11.02
CA LEU A 101 -8.91 -0.03 11.08
C LEU A 101 -9.44 0.22 12.50
N ALA A 102 -9.59 -0.82 13.32
CA ALA A 102 -10.01 -0.64 14.71
C ALA A 102 -8.95 0.10 15.53
N VAL A 103 -7.67 -0.23 15.35
CA VAL A 103 -6.54 0.48 15.98
C VAL A 103 -6.49 1.93 15.53
N LEU A 104 -6.62 2.18 14.22
CA LEU A 104 -6.67 3.53 13.65
C LEU A 104 -7.80 4.35 14.27
N ASN A 105 -9.03 3.81 14.31
CA ASN A 105 -10.18 4.50 14.90
C ASN A 105 -9.96 4.86 16.37
N MET A 106 -9.39 3.95 17.17
CA MET A 106 -9.10 4.20 18.58
C MET A 106 -8.13 5.37 18.74
N ARG A 107 -7.01 5.37 18.01
CA ARG A 107 -6.02 6.45 18.05
C ARG A 107 -6.61 7.80 17.62
N MET A 108 -7.48 7.82 16.61
CA MET A 108 -8.11 9.05 16.13
C MET A 108 -9.13 9.60 17.14
N GLU A 109 -9.90 8.74 17.80
CA GLU A 109 -10.85 9.15 18.84
C GLU A 109 -10.12 9.74 20.06
N GLU A 110 -9.03 9.11 20.49
CA GLU A 110 -8.18 9.60 21.58
C GLU A 110 -7.65 11.01 21.27
N LYS A 111 -7.05 11.20 20.09
CA LYS A 111 -6.56 12.51 19.63
C LYS A 111 -7.69 13.56 19.57
N ASN A 112 -8.82 13.20 18.99
CA ASN A 112 -9.98 14.11 18.91
C ASN A 112 -10.51 14.50 20.29
N GLN A 113 -10.48 13.59 21.26
CA GLN A 113 -10.90 13.86 22.63
C GLN A 113 -9.91 14.77 23.36
N GLU A 114 -8.62 14.55 23.18
CA GLU A 114 -7.56 15.42 23.70
C GLU A 114 -7.70 16.85 23.16
N ASP A 115 -7.89 16.98 21.84
CA ASP A 115 -8.09 18.28 21.19
C ASP A 115 -9.34 18.98 21.77
N LYS A 116 -10.48 18.29 21.87
CA LYS A 116 -11.71 18.84 22.49
C LYS A 116 -11.48 19.31 23.93
N ASN A 117 -10.76 18.52 24.73
CA ASN A 117 -10.46 18.87 26.12
C ASN A 117 -9.56 20.11 26.21
N LYS A 118 -8.57 20.22 25.32
CA LYS A 118 -7.68 21.37 25.24
C LYS A 118 -8.44 22.65 24.90
N TYR A 119 -9.34 22.62 23.92
CA TYR A 119 -10.18 23.77 23.58
C TYR A 119 -11.16 24.14 24.70
N ARG A 120 -11.71 23.15 25.41
CA ARG A 120 -12.64 23.40 26.54
C ARG A 120 -11.95 24.11 27.71
N GLY A 121 -10.66 23.89 27.94
CA GLY A 121 -9.89 24.58 28.99
C GLY A 121 -9.39 25.99 28.62
N MET A 122 -9.58 26.42 27.37
CA MET A 122 -9.20 27.75 26.88
C MET A 122 -10.32 28.80 26.99
N PHE A 123 -11.55 28.38 27.34
CA PHE A 123 -12.72 29.23 27.55
C PHE A 123 -13.28 29.02 28.96
#